data_AF-A0A453Q9N5-F1
#
_entry.id   AF-A0A453Q9N5-F1
#
_cell.length_a   1.000
_cell.length_b   1.000
_cell.length_c   1.000
_cell.angle_alpha   90.00
_cell.angle_beta   90.00
_cell.angle_gamma   90.00
#
_symmetry.space_group_name_H-M   'P 1'
#
loop_
_entity.id
_entity.type
_entity.pdbx_description
1 polymer ?
#
loop_
_entity_poly.entity_id
_entity_poly.type
_entity_poly.pdbx_seq_one_letter_code
_entity_poly.pdbx_strand_id
1 'polypeptide(L)'
;LPVPALPSWEAASRAMAVRRRQLLLPALAALLLILAGRSNKKLQAVKVKSWVSGTQGTTVTGMSATFGATFPTTVNEAQRTCAALTNPLDCCSNTTSELTDSVALATRGQCALTAKAETAHCTGC
;
A
#
# COMPACT_ATOMS: atom_id res chain seq x y z
N LEU A 1 -52.07 -41.49 36.44
CA LEU A 1 -52.47 -40.31 35.66
C LEU A 1 -51.22 -39.49 35.36
N PRO A 2 -51.05 -39.00 34.12
CA PRO A 2 -49.84 -38.34 33.58
C PRO A 2 -49.74 -36.92 34.16
N VAL A 3 -48.61 -36.19 34.18
CA VAL A 3 -47.83 -35.47 33.14
C VAL A 3 -46.69 -34.73 33.92
N PRO A 4 -45.68 -34.04 33.35
CA PRO A 4 -45.31 -33.91 31.94
C PRO A 4 -43.82 -34.17 31.63
N ALA A 5 -43.55 -34.35 30.33
CA ALA A 5 -42.21 -34.33 29.77
C ALA A 5 -41.51 -32.99 30.02
N LEU A 6 -40.26 -33.05 30.47
CA LEU A 6 -39.40 -31.90 30.73
C LEU A 6 -39.05 -31.14 29.41
N PRO A 7 -38.86 -29.81 29.49
CA PRO A 7 -38.91 -28.91 28.34
C PRO A 7 -37.61 -28.84 27.53
N SER A 8 -37.74 -28.92 26.20
CA SER A 8 -37.11 -28.17 25.07
C SER A 8 -35.75 -27.45 25.16
N TRP A 9 -35.00 -27.44 26.27
CA TRP A 9 -33.78 -26.63 26.40
C TRP A 9 -32.53 -27.26 25.75
N GLU A 10 -32.53 -28.57 25.54
CA GLU A 10 -31.45 -29.27 24.83
C GLU A 10 -31.44 -28.99 23.31
N ALA A 11 -32.58 -28.58 22.74
CA ALA A 11 -32.68 -28.16 21.33
C ALA A 11 -32.15 -26.73 21.14
N ALA A 12 -32.43 -25.82 22.09
CA ALA A 12 -31.93 -24.45 22.07
C ALA A 12 -30.39 -24.39 22.21
N SER A 13 -29.81 -25.31 22.98
CA SER A 13 -28.36 -25.36 23.21
C SER A 13 -27.54 -25.74 21.97
N ARG A 14 -28.10 -26.59 21.08
CA ARG A 14 -27.43 -26.98 19.82
C ARG A 14 -27.43 -25.87 18.76
N ALA A 15 -28.49 -25.04 18.73
CA ALA A 15 -28.59 -23.91 17.79
C ALA A 15 -27.58 -22.79 18.11
N MET A 16 -27.25 -22.57 19.39
CA MET A 16 -26.40 -21.47 19.84
C MET A 16 -24.89 -21.74 19.68
N ALA A 17 -24.45 -23.00 19.69
CA ALA A 17 -23.05 -23.38 19.50
C ALA A 17 -22.59 -23.29 18.03
N VAL A 18 -23.48 -23.61 17.08
CA VAL A 18 -23.22 -23.47 15.63
C VAL A 18 -23.11 -21.99 15.23
N ARG A 19 -23.94 -21.14 15.84
CA ARG A 19 -24.02 -19.70 15.54
C ARG A 19 -22.77 -18.91 15.97
N ARG A 20 -22.05 -19.35 17.01
CA ARG A 20 -20.82 -18.70 17.49
C ARG A 20 -19.61 -18.93 16.57
N ARG A 21 -19.49 -20.13 15.98
CA ARG A 21 -18.44 -20.41 14.97
C ARG A 21 -18.71 -19.65 13.66
N GLN A 22 -19.98 -19.48 13.30
CA GLN A 22 -20.37 -18.80 12.05
C GLN A 22 -20.09 -17.29 12.04
N LEU A 23 -19.96 -16.65 13.22
CA LEU A 23 -19.63 -15.22 13.33
C LEU A 23 -18.12 -14.93 13.39
N LEU A 24 -17.29 -15.91 13.76
CA LEU A 24 -15.82 -15.76 13.86
C LEU A 24 -15.12 -15.89 12.50
N LEU A 25 -15.63 -16.75 11.62
CA LEU A 25 -15.05 -16.95 10.28
C LEU A 25 -15.09 -15.70 9.37
N PRO A 26 -16.20 -14.94 9.23
CA PRO A 26 -16.23 -13.78 8.33
C PRO A 26 -15.32 -12.65 8.82
N ALA A 27 -15.21 -12.45 10.13
CA ALA A 27 -14.31 -11.44 10.70
C ALA A 27 -12.83 -11.79 10.46
N LEU A 28 -12.45 -13.06 10.63
CA LEU A 28 -11.09 -13.53 10.35
C LEU A 28 -10.76 -13.50 8.85
N ALA A 29 -11.73 -13.83 7.99
CA ALA A 29 -11.57 -13.74 6.53
C ALA A 29 -11.45 -12.29 6.05
N ALA A 30 -12.24 -11.36 6.60
CA ALA A 30 -12.10 -9.93 6.34
C ALA A 30 -10.72 -9.42 6.81
N LEU A 31 -10.24 -9.84 7.98
CA LEU A 31 -8.90 -9.50 8.46
C LEU A 31 -7.81 -10.05 7.52
N LEU A 32 -7.94 -11.28 7.03
CA LEU A 32 -7.02 -11.87 6.04
C LEU A 32 -7.04 -11.13 4.70
N LEU A 33 -8.20 -10.66 4.23
CA LEU A 33 -8.32 -9.84 3.02
C LEU A 33 -7.72 -8.44 3.19
N ILE A 34 -7.86 -7.84 4.36
CA ILE A 34 -7.24 -6.54 4.69
C ILE A 34 -5.71 -6.68 4.77
N LEU A 35 -5.21 -7.78 5.35
CA LEU A 35 -3.78 -8.06 5.46
C LEU A 35 -3.15 -8.46 4.11
N ALA A 36 -3.89 -9.17 3.27
CA ALA A 36 -3.49 -9.51 1.91
C ALA A 36 -3.88 -8.39 0.94
N GLY A 37 -3.33 -7.19 1.14
CA GLY A 37 -3.49 -6.04 0.24
C GLY A 37 -2.90 -6.30 -1.16
N ARG A 38 -3.52 -7.17 -1.96
CA ARG A 38 -3.22 -7.31 -3.39
C ARG A 38 -3.83 -6.13 -4.14
N SER A 39 -3.03 -5.10 -4.33
CA SER A 39 -3.34 -4.03 -5.27
C SER A 39 -3.30 -4.58 -6.71
N ASN A 40 -4.45 -4.64 -7.38
CA ASN A 40 -4.55 -4.92 -8.84
C ASN A 40 -4.24 -3.63 -9.65
N LYS A 41 -3.16 -2.92 -9.31
CA LYS A 41 -2.76 -1.73 -10.07
C LYS A 41 -2.10 -2.17 -11.37
N LYS A 42 -2.67 -1.71 -12.49
CA LYS A 42 -2.09 -1.92 -13.82
C LYS A 42 -0.83 -1.07 -13.97
N LEU A 43 0.21 -1.66 -14.54
CA LEU A 43 1.42 -0.94 -14.93
C LEU A 43 1.06 0.11 -15.99
N GLN A 44 1.50 1.35 -15.77
CA GLN A 44 1.30 2.47 -16.68
C GLN A 44 2.65 2.90 -17.25
N ALA A 45 2.71 3.18 -18.55
CA ALA A 45 3.86 3.88 -19.12
C ALA A 45 3.80 5.34 -18.66
N VAL A 46 4.89 5.82 -18.06
CA VAL A 46 4.97 7.16 -17.47
C VAL A 46 6.02 8.00 -18.19
N LYS A 47 5.79 9.31 -18.25
CA LYS A 47 6.74 10.31 -18.74
C LYS A 47 7.01 11.30 -17.62
N VAL A 48 8.24 11.34 -17.14
CA VAL A 48 8.71 12.29 -16.13
C VAL A 48 9.45 13.41 -16.83
N LYS A 49 8.92 14.63 -16.73
CA LYS A 49 9.59 15.84 -17.21
C LYS A 49 10.37 16.43 -16.04
N SER A 50 11.62 16.80 -16.28
CA SER A 50 12.45 17.48 -15.28
C SER A 50 12.61 18.96 -15.62
N TRP A 51 12.92 19.77 -14.62
CA TRP A 51 13.22 21.19 -14.79
C TRP A 51 14.37 21.57 -13.88
N VAL A 52 15.30 22.37 -14.41
CA VAL A 52 16.41 22.95 -13.66
C VAL A 52 16.38 24.45 -13.91
N SER A 53 16.34 25.25 -12.84
CA SER A 53 16.29 26.72 -12.92
C SER A 53 15.16 27.27 -13.82
N GLY A 54 14.02 26.59 -13.86
CA GLY A 54 12.86 26.98 -14.66
C GLY A 54 12.89 26.49 -16.12
N THR A 55 14.03 26.07 -16.62
CA THR A 55 14.16 25.48 -17.96
C THR A 55 13.82 24.00 -17.93
N GLN A 56 13.01 23.54 -18.88
CA GLN A 56 12.69 22.12 -19.01
C GLN A 56 13.96 21.36 -19.40
N GLY A 57 14.32 20.38 -18.56
CA GLY A 57 15.43 19.47 -18.79
C GLY A 57 15.00 18.25 -19.59
N THR A 58 15.71 17.14 -19.37
CA THR A 58 15.45 15.87 -20.06
C THR A 58 14.11 15.28 -19.62
N THR A 59 13.39 14.69 -20.58
CA THR A 59 12.21 13.88 -20.30
C THR A 59 12.61 12.41 -20.23
N VAL A 60 12.25 11.73 -19.15
CA VAL A 60 12.53 10.31 -18.92
C VAL A 60 11.23 9.53 -19.06
N THR A 61 11.26 8.46 -19.83
CA THR A 61 10.15 7.50 -19.94
C THR A 61 10.41 6.30 -19.04
N GLY A 62 9.35 5.73 -18.47
CA GLY A 62 9.45 4.56 -17.60
C GLY A 62 8.13 3.82 -17.45
N MET A 63 8.09 2.89 -16.52
CA MET A 63 6.86 2.22 -16.09
C MET A 63 6.58 2.55 -14.63
N SER A 64 5.30 2.67 -14.28
CA SER A 64 4.86 2.74 -12.89
C SER A 64 5.13 1.43 -12.15
N ALA A 65 5.02 1.46 -10.82
CA ALA A 65 4.96 0.26 -10.01
C ALA A 65 3.51 -0.23 -9.85
N THR A 66 3.34 -1.46 -9.36
CA THR A 66 2.05 -2.01 -8.91
C THR A 66 1.65 -1.53 -7.50
N PHE A 67 2.47 -0.70 -6.88
CA PHE A 67 2.25 -0.08 -5.57
C PHE A 67 2.32 1.45 -5.68
N GLY A 68 1.83 2.15 -4.64
CA GLY A 68 1.82 3.61 -4.58
C GLY A 68 0.62 4.26 -5.29
N ALA A 69 0.73 5.57 -5.53
CA ALA A 69 -0.31 6.38 -6.15
C ALA A 69 -0.46 6.06 -7.65
N THR A 70 -1.64 6.36 -8.21
CA THR A 70 -1.88 6.28 -9.65
C THR A 70 -1.37 7.56 -10.31
N PHE A 71 -0.72 7.46 -11.46
CA PHE A 71 -0.21 8.63 -12.16
C PHE A 71 -1.33 9.33 -12.95
N PRO A 72 -1.25 10.68 -13.08
CA PRO A 72 -2.16 11.44 -13.91
C PRO A 72 -2.05 11.01 -15.37
N THR A 73 -3.17 11.07 -16.09
CA THR A 73 -3.21 10.66 -17.51
C THR A 73 -2.91 11.80 -18.46
N THR A 74 -3.15 13.04 -18.01
CA THR A 74 -2.89 14.26 -18.78
C THR A 74 -1.84 15.13 -18.09
N VAL A 75 -1.17 15.97 -18.87
CA VAL A 75 -0.13 16.87 -18.36
C VAL A 75 -0.73 17.96 -17.46
N ASN A 76 -1.98 18.35 -17.66
CA ASN A 76 -2.65 19.39 -16.86
C ASN A 76 -2.97 18.91 -15.44
N GLU A 77 -3.10 17.60 -15.24
CA GLU A 77 -3.27 16.96 -13.93
C GLU A 77 -1.92 16.70 -13.24
N ALA A 78 -0.80 16.86 -13.95
CA ALA A 78 0.52 16.56 -13.43
C ALA A 78 1.03 17.69 -12.53
N GLN A 79 1.35 17.35 -11.29
CA GLN A 79 1.97 18.28 -10.35
C GLN A 79 3.50 18.27 -10.51
N ARG A 80 4.10 19.46 -10.50
CA ARG A 80 5.55 19.62 -10.40
C ARG A 80 5.92 19.70 -8.92
N THR A 81 6.82 18.82 -8.50
CA THR A 81 7.33 18.73 -7.13
C THR A 81 8.86 18.82 -7.16
N CYS A 82 9.46 19.30 -6.06
CA CYS A 82 10.91 19.25 -5.89
C CYS A 82 11.39 17.80 -5.93
N ALA A 83 12.58 17.58 -6.48
CA ALA A 83 13.24 16.28 -6.44
C ALA A 83 14.54 16.44 -5.66
N ALA A 84 14.81 15.50 -4.75
CA ALA A 84 15.98 15.51 -3.89
C ALA A 84 16.76 14.21 -4.06
N LEU A 85 18.07 14.32 -4.16
CA LEU A 85 18.95 13.17 -4.22
C LEU A 85 19.04 12.55 -2.83
N THR A 86 18.84 11.24 -2.75
CA THR A 86 18.91 10.54 -1.45
C THR A 86 20.35 10.42 -0.97
N ASN A 87 20.54 10.35 0.34
CA ASN A 87 21.85 10.12 0.93
C ASN A 87 21.70 9.10 2.06
N PRO A 88 21.94 7.80 1.83
CA PRO A 88 22.75 7.26 0.74
C PRO A 88 21.99 7.22 -0.59
N LEU A 89 22.77 7.25 -1.67
CA LEU A 89 22.25 7.30 -3.03
C LEU A 89 21.46 6.04 -3.43
N ASP A 90 21.59 4.95 -2.68
CA ASP A 90 20.82 3.73 -2.91
C ASP A 90 19.49 3.68 -2.12
N CYS A 91 19.25 4.57 -1.14
CA CYS A 91 18.05 4.53 -0.28
C CYS A 91 17.72 3.11 0.24
N CYS A 92 18.75 2.32 0.60
CA CYS A 92 18.54 1.01 1.21
C CYS A 92 18.65 1.05 2.74
N SER A 93 19.05 2.18 3.29
CA SER A 93 19.10 2.46 4.72
C SER A 93 18.52 3.84 5.00
N ASN A 94 17.96 3.98 6.20
CA ASN A 94 17.37 5.21 6.73
C ASN A 94 18.44 6.28 6.98
N THR A 95 18.13 7.55 6.67
CA THR A 95 18.91 8.71 7.12
C THR A 95 18.05 9.84 7.65
N THR A 96 18.69 10.81 8.31
CA THR A 96 18.02 11.97 8.93
C THR A 96 17.69 13.09 7.94
N SER A 97 17.89 12.88 6.64
CA SER A 97 17.59 13.90 5.63
C SER A 97 16.08 13.88 5.37
N GLU A 98 15.37 14.89 5.85
CA GLU A 98 13.95 15.01 5.56
C GLU A 98 13.73 15.27 4.06
N LEU A 99 13.07 14.32 3.39
CA LEU A 99 12.60 14.45 2.01
C LEU A 99 11.19 15.05 1.93
N THR A 100 10.79 15.82 2.95
CA THR A 100 9.44 16.40 3.09
C THR A 100 9.03 17.14 1.83
N ASP A 101 7.84 16.81 1.31
CA ASP A 101 7.26 17.37 0.08
C ASP A 101 8.17 17.30 -1.17
N SER A 102 9.08 16.32 -1.21
CA SER A 102 9.99 16.10 -2.33
C SER A 102 9.95 14.66 -2.85
N VAL A 103 10.39 14.48 -4.09
CA VAL A 103 10.53 13.18 -4.73
C VAL A 103 11.97 12.69 -4.51
N ALA A 104 12.10 11.54 -3.85
CA ALA A 104 13.37 10.86 -3.63
C ALA A 104 13.96 10.33 -4.94
N LEU A 105 15.18 10.74 -5.28
CA LEU A 105 15.97 10.21 -6.40
C LEU A 105 17.05 9.28 -5.86
N ALA A 106 16.88 7.98 -6.11
CA ALA A 106 17.81 6.94 -5.71
C ALA A 106 18.27 6.10 -6.92
N THR A 107 19.48 5.55 -6.82
CA THR A 107 20.06 4.65 -7.81
C THR A 107 19.48 3.23 -7.68
N ARG A 108 19.45 2.54 -8.82
CA ARG A 108 19.01 1.14 -8.91
C ARG A 108 20.11 0.21 -8.39
N GLY A 109 19.73 -0.75 -7.53
CA GLY A 109 20.63 -1.75 -6.97
C GLY A 109 20.50 -1.86 -5.45
N GLN A 110 21.30 -2.75 -4.84
CA GLN A 110 21.43 -3.04 -3.40
C GLN A 110 20.18 -3.61 -2.69
N CYS A 111 18.98 -3.12 -2.99
CA CYS A 111 17.72 -3.60 -2.41
C CYS A 111 16.55 -3.49 -3.40
N ALA A 112 15.42 -4.11 -3.04
CA ALA A 112 14.20 -4.10 -3.84
C ALA A 112 13.60 -2.69 -3.96
N LEU A 113 12.87 -2.42 -5.06
CA LEU A 113 12.19 -1.13 -5.28
C LEU A 113 11.15 -0.81 -4.20
N THR A 114 10.48 -1.83 -3.66
CA THR A 114 9.55 -1.69 -2.54
C THR A 114 10.26 -1.23 -1.27
N ALA A 115 11.42 -1.80 -0.96
CA ALA A 115 12.22 -1.41 0.21
C ALA A 115 12.68 0.06 0.13
N LYS A 116 13.07 0.52 -1.07
CA LYS A 116 13.40 1.94 -1.31
C LYS A 116 12.19 2.84 -1.08
N ALA A 117 11.02 2.45 -1.60
CA ALA A 117 9.79 3.23 -1.45
C ALA A 117 9.33 3.30 0.01
N GLU A 118 9.44 2.21 0.76
CA GLU A 118 9.13 2.17 2.19
C GLU A 118 10.07 3.05 3.01
N THR A 119 11.38 2.96 2.75
CA THR A 119 12.39 3.78 3.45
C THR A 119 12.15 5.27 3.19
N ALA A 120 11.92 5.64 1.93
CA ALA A 120 11.61 7.02 1.54
C ALA A 120 10.33 7.56 2.21
N HIS A 121 9.33 6.71 2.40
CA HIS A 121 8.04 7.13 2.97
C HIS A 121 8.07 7.23 4.50
N CYS A 122 8.72 6.29 5.18
CA CYS A 122 8.62 6.15 6.62
C CYS A 122 9.63 7.01 7.38
N THR A 123 10.87 7.06 6.90
CA THR A 123 11.99 7.59 7.68
C THR A 123 12.87 8.57 6.93
N GLY A 124 12.66 8.69 5.63
CA GLY A 124 13.58 9.38 4.75
C GLY A 124 14.72 8.46 4.31
N CYS A 125 15.25 8.82 3.15
CA CYS A 125 16.53 8.37 2.64
C CYS A 125 17.47 9.59 2.62
#